data_AF-A0A3D1VKD1-F1
#
_entry.id   AF-A0A3D1VKD1-F1
#
_cell.length_a   1.000
_cell.length_b   1.000
_cell.length_c   1.000
_cell.angle_alpha   90.00
_cell.angle_beta   90.00
_cell.angle_gamma   90.00
#
_symmetry.space_group_name_H-M   'P 1'
#
loop_
_entity.id
_entity.type
_entity.pdbx_description
1 polymer ?
#
loop_
_entity_poly.entity_id
_entity_poly.type
_entity_poly.pdbx_seq_one_letter_code
_entity_poly.pdbx_strand_id
1 'polypeptide(L)' 'GARIADSIKTLEVVAFPALGCESVKKLYVEKMPVFVAYDLQGNDIYACAKSSL' A
#
# COMPACT_ATOMS: atom_id res chain seq x y z
N GLY A 1 -1.45 -10.74 4.80
CA GLY A 1 -0.70 -10.03 5.86
C GLY A 1 0.68 -10.62 6.08
N ALA A 2 0.77 -11.89 6.50
CA ALA A 2 2.02 -12.53 6.96
C ALA A 2 3.24 -12.31 6.04
N ARG A 3 3.12 -12.60 4.73
CA ARG A 3 4.25 -12.42 3.79
C ARG A 3 4.59 -10.98 3.45
N ILE A 4 3.64 -10.06 3.58
CA ILE A 4 3.89 -8.62 3.39
C ILE A 4 4.59 -8.04 4.62
N ALA A 5 4.30 -8.58 5.81
CA ALA A 5 4.96 -8.19 7.05
C ALA A 5 6.48 -8.45 6.99
N ASP A 6 6.93 -9.49 6.26
CA ASP A 6 8.36 -9.78 6.02
C ASP A 6 9.11 -8.59 5.36
N SER A 7 8.41 -7.77 4.58
CA SER A 7 8.97 -6.58 3.91
C SER A 7 9.07 -5.37 4.83
N ILE A 8 8.41 -5.35 5.99
CA ILE A 8 8.43 -4.23 6.94
C ILE A 8 9.61 -4.41 7.90
N LYS A 9 10.52 -3.43 7.98
CA LYS A 9 11.68 -3.49 8.90
C LYS A 9 11.50 -2.65 10.15
N THR A 10 10.78 -1.52 10.04
CA THR A 10 10.43 -0.71 11.20
C THR A 10 9.03 -0.14 11.06
N LEU A 11 8.42 0.14 12.22
CA LEU A 11 7.12 0.77 12.34
C LEU A 11 7.17 1.78 13.48
N GLU A 12 6.73 3.00 13.19
CA GLU A 12 6.59 4.08 14.16
C GLU A 12 5.18 4.65 14.05
N VAL A 13 4.48 4.82 15.17
CA VAL A 13 3.20 5.55 15.21
C VAL A 13 3.51 7.03 15.29
N VAL A 14 3.11 7.78 14.25
CA VAL A 14 3.45 9.21 14.12
C VAL A 14 2.30 10.14 14.46
N ALA A 15 1.06 9.65 14.47
CA ALA A 15 -0.11 10.43 14.87
C ALA A 15 -1.26 9.55 15.38
N PHE A 16 -2.11 10.12 16.24
CA PHE A 16 -3.34 9.52 16.77
C PHE A 16 -3.18 8.12 17.40
N PRO A 17 -2.31 7.95 18.42
CA PRO A 17 -2.03 6.63 19.01
C PRO A 17 -3.28 5.97 19.63
N ALA A 18 -4.26 6.75 20.08
CA ALA A 18 -5.52 6.25 20.62
C ALA A 18 -6.36 5.44 19.62
N LEU A 19 -6.15 5.62 18.30
CA LEU A 19 -6.82 4.85 17.25
C LEU A 19 -6.23 3.45 17.04
N GLY A 20 -5.13 3.11 17.74
CA GLY A 20 -4.52 1.77 17.69
C GLY A 20 -4.13 1.33 16.28
N CYS A 21 -4.81 0.31 15.74
CA CYS A 21 -4.54 -0.22 14.41
C CYS A 21 -4.75 0.81 13.28
N GLU A 22 -5.62 1.80 13.48
CA GLU A 22 -5.97 2.82 12.49
C GLU A 22 -5.10 4.08 12.60
N SER A 23 -4.19 4.15 13.57
CA SER A 23 -3.24 5.27 13.72
C SER A 23 -2.31 5.42 12.51
N VAL A 24 -1.81 6.64 12.28
CA VAL A 24 -0.87 6.91 11.18
C VAL A 24 0.49 6.32 11.52
N LYS A 25 1.03 5.51 10.60
CA LYS A 25 2.28 4.77 10.79
C LYS A 25 3.29 5.14 9.73
N LYS A 26 4.53 5.43 10.16
CA LYS A 26 5.68 5.51 9.28
C LYS A 26 6.34 4.13 9.25
N LEU A 27 6.39 3.53 8.06
CA LEU A 27 6.99 2.21 7.85
C LEU A 27 8.27 2.35 7.04
N TYR A 28 9.33 1.69 7.46
CA TYR A 28 10.47 1.41 6.59
C TYR A 28 10.28 0.03 5.98
N VAL A 29 10.33 -0.05 4.64
CA VAL A 29 10.11 -1.30 3.90
C VAL A 29 11.25 -1.60 2.96
N GLU A 30 11.56 -2.88 2.78
CA GLU A 30 12.51 -3.37 1.78
C GLU A 30 11.88 -4.47 0.95
N LYS A 31 12.10 -4.42 -0.38
CA LYS A 31 11.66 -5.44 -1.34
C LYS A 31 10.18 -5.80 -1.19
N MET A 32 9.34 -4.79 -0.97
CA MET A 32 7.89 -4.99 -0.87
C MET A 32 7.32 -5.26 -2.27
N PRO A 33 6.66 -6.41 -2.50
CA PRO A 33 6.07 -6.70 -3.79
C PRO A 33 4.83 -5.81 -4.02
N VAL A 34 4.81 -5.07 -5.13
CA VAL A 34 3.72 -4.17 -5.54
C VAL A 34 3.52 -4.20 -7.06
N PHE A 35 2.35 -3.78 -7.51
CA PHE A 35 2.04 -3.52 -8.90
C PHE A 35 1.70 -2.05 -9.10
N VAL A 36 2.07 -1.48 -10.25
CA VAL A 36 1.62 -0.15 -10.65
C VAL A 36 0.24 -0.29 -11.28
N ALA A 37 -0.80 0.10 -10.53
CA ALA A 37 -2.18 0.05 -11.01
C ALA A 37 -2.55 1.30 -11.83
N TYR A 38 -1.99 2.45 -11.45
CA TYR A 38 -2.15 3.73 -12.11
C TYR A 38 -0.77 4.35 -12.33
N ASP A 39 -0.52 4.88 -13.51
CA ASP A 39 0.73 5.57 -13.83
C ASP A 39 0.52 7.07 -14.08
N LEU A 40 1.63 7.79 -14.28
CA LEU A 40 1.62 9.24 -14.53
C LEU A 40 1.12 9.62 -15.93
N GLN A 41 0.90 8.65 -16.82
CA GLN A 41 0.40 8.87 -18.18
C GLN A 41 -1.12 8.70 -18.27
N GLY A 42 -1.80 8.41 -17.15
CA GLY A 42 -3.24 8.18 -17.10
C GLY A 42 -3.64 6.75 -17.46
N ASN A 43 -2.69 5.80 -17.50
CA ASN A 43 -3.00 4.40 -17.69
C ASN A 43 -3.61 3.82 -16.40
N ASP A 44 -4.66 3.01 -16.56
CA ASP A 44 -5.35 2.26 -15.49
C ASP A 44 -5.44 0.79 -15.91
N ILE A 45 -4.84 -0.12 -15.14
CA ILE A 45 -4.87 -1.58 -15.43
C ILE A 45 -6.30 -2.15 -15.45
N TYR A 46 -7.26 -1.48 -14.83
CA TYR A 46 -8.67 -1.88 -14.77
C TYR A 46 -9.53 -1.26 -15.86
N ALA A 47 -8.99 -0.39 -16.73
CA ALA A 47 -9.76 0.27 -17.78
C ALA A 47 -10.39 -0.75 -18.77
N CYS A 48 -9.65 -1.78 -19.17
CA CYS A 48 -10.16 -2.82 -20.07
C CYS A 48 -11.27 -3.67 -19.45
N ALA A 49 -11.24 -3.92 -18.14
CA ALA A 49 -12.27 -4.70 -17.46
C ALA A 49 -13.63 -3.99 -17.42
N LYS A 50 -13.63 -2.65 -17.53
CA LYS A 50 -14.86 -1.82 -17.54
C LYS A 50 -15.50 -1.71 -18.93
N SER A 51 -14.80 -2.09 -20.00
CA SER A 51 -15.23 -1.88 -21.39
C SER A 51 -16.09 -3.00 -21.98
N SER A 52 -16.36 -4.09 -21.24
CA SER A 52 -17.07 -5.28 -21.74
C SER A 52 -18.54 -5.37 -21.31
N LEU A 53 -19.18 -4.23 -21.04
CA LEU A 53 -20.64 -4.13 -20.83
C LEU A 53 -21.29 -3.33 -21.95
#